data_AF-A0A3M1VGL5-F1
#
_entry.id   AF-A0A3M1VGL5-F1
#
_cell.length_a   1.000
_cell.length_b   1.000
_cell.length_c   1.000
_cell.angle_alpha   90.00
_cell.angle_beta   90.00
_cell.angle_gamma   90.00
#
_symmetry.space_group_name_H-M   'P 1'
#
loop_
_entity.id
_entity.type
_entity.pdbx_description
1 polymer ?
#
loop_
_entity_poly.entity_id
_entity_poly.type
_entity_poly.pdbx_seq_one_letter_code
_entity_poly.pdbx_strand_id
1 'polypeptide(L)'
;MYLKRISALIVVLFFCTEAAFANSHFSLSFTGRTYDSINNTTTFSYTLCWDETPPSLSHFTVGVCADLSSNSLVSSSPSGASLGQDGSTGIYGVKWDPPR
;
A
#
# COMPACT_ATOMS: atom_id res chain seq x y z
N MET A 1 20.88 44.56 -21.48
CA MET A 1 20.43 44.44 -20.07
C MET A 1 20.17 42.96 -19.82
N TYR A 2 21.13 42.25 -19.22
CA TYR A 2 21.11 40.78 -19.03
C TYR A 2 20.33 40.43 -17.75
N LEU A 3 19.22 39.70 -17.88
CA LEU A 3 18.52 39.12 -16.73
C LEU A 3 19.05 37.70 -16.50
N LYS A 4 19.95 37.54 -15.51
CA LYS A 4 20.41 36.23 -15.02
C LYS A 4 19.21 35.46 -14.48
N ARG A 5 18.77 34.42 -15.19
CA ARG A 5 17.85 33.41 -14.65
C ARG A 5 18.63 32.57 -13.64
N ILE A 6 18.40 32.81 -12.35
CA ILE A 6 18.88 31.94 -11.29
C ILE A 6 17.90 30.77 -11.22
N SER A 7 18.27 29.65 -11.85
CA SER A 7 17.55 28.39 -11.70
C SER A 7 17.90 27.80 -10.33
N ALA A 8 17.00 27.93 -9.36
CA ALA A 8 17.12 27.23 -8.09
C ALA A 8 16.72 25.75 -8.31
N LEU A 9 17.68 24.84 -8.13
CA LEU A 9 17.43 23.41 -8.04
C LEU A 9 16.85 23.11 -6.65
N ILE A 10 15.54 22.93 -6.56
CA ILE A 10 14.88 22.44 -5.35
C ILE A 10 15.01 20.91 -5.35
N VAL A 11 15.92 20.38 -4.53
CA VAL A 11 15.95 18.96 -4.21
C VAL A 11 14.86 18.71 -3.17
N VAL A 12 13.72 18.17 -3.62
CA VAL A 12 12.67 17.69 -2.71
C VAL A 12 13.13 16.34 -2.17
N LEU A 13 13.71 16.34 -0.97
CA LEU A 13 13.92 15.12 -0.20
C LEU A 13 12.55 14.65 0.30
N PHE A 14 11.99 13.63 -0.34
CA PHE A 14 10.82 12.91 0.18
C PHE A 14 11.28 12.10 1.39
N PHE A 15 11.14 12.67 2.58
CA PHE A 15 11.14 11.88 3.80
C PHE A 15 9.84 11.10 3.83
N CYS A 16 9.93 9.78 3.78
CA CYS A 16 8.82 8.90 4.11
C CYS A 16 8.50 9.14 5.59
N THR A 17 7.56 10.03 5.88
CA THR A 17 7.07 10.21 7.26
C THR A 17 6.15 9.05 7.56
N GLU A 18 6.73 8.05 8.20
CA GLU A 18 6.10 6.80 8.59
C GLU A 18 5.08 7.05 9.71
N ALA A 19 3.85 6.56 9.53
CA ALA A 19 2.97 6.32 10.66
C ALA A 19 3.51 5.09 11.40
N ALA A 20 4.44 5.31 12.33
CA ALA A 20 5.07 4.24 13.10
C ALA A 20 4.02 3.54 13.98
N PHE A 21 3.68 2.30 13.64
CA PHE A 21 3.07 1.38 14.60
C PHE A 21 4.14 1.01 15.62
N ALA A 22 3.99 1.47 16.86
CA ALA A 22 4.92 1.16 17.94
C ALA A 22 4.97 -0.37 18.15
N ASN A 23 6.10 -0.99 17.73
CA ASN A 23 6.48 -2.42 17.80
C ASN A 23 6.47 -3.23 16.50
N SER A 24 6.30 -2.64 15.31
CA SER A 24 6.42 -3.43 14.08
C SER A 24 7.81 -3.31 13.46
N HIS A 25 8.48 -4.44 13.25
CA HIS A 25 9.55 -4.62 12.27
C HIS A 25 9.13 -4.24 10.84
N PHE A 26 7.91 -3.73 10.68
CA PHE A 26 7.25 -3.43 9.43
C PHE A 26 6.85 -1.97 9.39
N SER A 27 7.01 -1.34 8.23
CA SER A 27 6.51 0.00 7.96
C SER A 27 5.55 -0.04 6.78
N LEU A 28 4.39 0.61 6.91
CA LEU A 28 3.38 0.68 5.85
C LEU A 28 3.13 2.13 5.47
N SER A 29 3.20 2.43 4.18
CA SER A 29 2.94 3.77 3.64
C SER A 29 2.00 3.71 2.44
N PHE A 30 1.02 4.59 2.41
CA PHE A 30 0.17 4.78 1.24
C PHE A 30 0.89 5.66 0.22
N THR A 31 1.16 5.11 -0.98
CA THR A 31 1.92 5.82 -2.03
C THR A 31 1.02 6.55 -3.02
N GLY A 32 -0.22 6.11 -3.20
CA GLY A 32 -1.17 6.83 -4.02
C GLY A 32 -2.34 6.02 -4.56
N ARG A 33 -3.10 6.68 -5.42
CA ARG A 33 -4.28 6.11 -6.08
C ARG A 33 -4.34 6.56 -7.53
N THR A 34 -4.61 5.63 -8.42
CA THR A 34 -4.80 5.89 -9.85
C THR A 34 -6.16 5.36 -10.28
N TYR A 35 -6.93 6.18 -10.99
CA TYR A 35 -8.23 5.79 -11.56
C TYR A 35 -8.09 5.61 -13.08
N ASP A 36 -8.55 4.47 -13.58
CA ASP A 36 -8.65 4.15 -15.00
C ASP A 36 -10.11 4.28 -15.44
N SER A 37 -10.41 5.31 -16.23
CA SER A 37 -11.76 5.57 -16.73
C SER A 37 -12.22 4.62 -17.83
N ILE A 38 -11.30 3.93 -18.52
CA ILE A 38 -11.65 2.97 -19.58
C ILE A 38 -12.20 1.69 -18.95
N ASN A 39 -11.51 1.21 -17.92
CA ASN A 39 -11.90 0.00 -17.20
C ASN A 39 -12.81 0.28 -16.00
N ASN A 40 -13.02 1.55 -15.64
CA ASN A 40 -13.75 1.99 -14.46
C ASN A 40 -13.20 1.35 -13.16
N THR A 41 -11.88 1.33 -13.02
CA THR A 41 -11.19 0.70 -11.89
C THR A 41 -10.29 1.69 -11.18
N THR A 42 -10.09 1.48 -9.88
CA THR A 42 -9.18 2.28 -9.06
C THR A 42 -8.10 1.39 -8.49
N THR A 43 -6.84 1.74 -8.73
CA THR A 43 -5.67 1.10 -8.12
C THR A 43 -5.22 1.90 -6.91
N PHE A 44 -5.09 1.24 -5.77
CA PHE A 44 -4.49 1.79 -4.55
C PHE A 44 -3.10 1.18 -4.37
N SER A 45 -2.11 2.03 -4.12
CA SER A 45 -0.71 1.62 -3.99
C SER A 45 -0.22 1.86 -2.58
N TYR A 46 0.48 0.85 -2.05
CA TYR A 46 1.08 0.86 -0.72
C TYR A 46 2.51 0.34 -0.81
N THR A 47 3.37 0.83 0.06
CA THR A 47 4.72 0.31 0.29
C THR A 47 4.75 -0.29 1.68
N LEU A 48 5.04 -1.59 1.76
CA LEU A 48 5.29 -2.31 2.99
C LEU A 48 6.77 -2.68 3.04
N CYS A 49 7.49 -2.21 4.05
CA CYS A 49 8.87 -2.62 4.30
C CYS A 49 8.94 -3.50 5.54
N TRP A 50 9.93 -4.38 5.59
CA TRP A 50 10.32 -5.18 6.74
C TRP A 50 11.81 -4.93 7.01
N ASP A 51 12.21 -4.80 8.27
CA ASP A 51 13.60 -4.56 8.68
C ASP A 51 14.47 -5.85 8.73
N GLU A 52 13.93 -6.96 8.21
CA GLU A 52 14.54 -8.30 8.21
C GLU A 52 14.70 -8.94 9.60
N THR A 53 14.21 -8.30 10.67
CA THR A 53 14.23 -8.89 12.01
C THR A 53 13.04 -9.84 12.18
N PRO A 54 13.27 -11.12 12.52
CA PRO A 54 12.19 -12.08 12.73
C PRO A 54 11.19 -11.62 13.80
N PRO A 55 9.89 -11.96 13.67
CA PRO A 55 9.31 -12.84 12.65
C PRO A 55 9.08 -12.14 11.30
N SER A 56 9.11 -12.92 10.21
CA SER A 56 8.66 -12.45 8.90
C SER A 56 7.13 -12.29 8.86
N LEU A 57 6.65 -11.57 7.85
CA LEU A 57 5.22 -11.33 7.65
C LEU A 57 4.50 -12.64 7.25
N SER A 58 3.51 -13.04 8.04
CA SER A 58 2.73 -14.26 7.78
C SER A 58 1.40 -14.03 7.05
N HIS A 59 0.84 -12.83 7.16
CA HIS A 59 -0.39 -12.39 6.49
C HIS A 59 -0.40 -10.86 6.42
N PHE A 60 -1.06 -10.31 5.40
CA PHE A 60 -1.25 -8.87 5.25
C PHE A 60 -2.68 -8.56 4.79
N THR A 61 -3.35 -7.62 5.46
CA THR A 61 -4.72 -7.25 5.15
C THR A 61 -4.84 -5.73 5.02
N VAL A 62 -5.35 -5.26 3.89
CA VAL A 62 -5.79 -3.87 3.70
C VAL A 62 -7.29 -3.84 3.93
N GLY A 63 -7.72 -3.24 5.04
CA GLY A 63 -9.13 -3.12 5.39
C GLY A 63 -9.92 -2.31 4.35
N VAL A 64 -11.05 -2.85 3.91
CA VAL A 64 -11.99 -2.17 3.02
C VAL A 64 -13.42 -2.38 3.51
N CYS A 65 -14.38 -1.63 2.97
CA CYS A 65 -15.77 -1.79 3.36
C CYS A 65 -16.29 -3.21 3.02
N ALA A 66 -17.08 -3.77 3.94
CA ALA A 66 -17.61 -5.14 3.84
C ALA A 66 -18.72 -5.32 2.80
N ASP A 67 -19.17 -4.23 2.18
CA ASP A 67 -20.12 -4.23 1.06
C ASP A 67 -19.45 -4.54 -0.29
N LEU A 68 -18.11 -4.55 -0.35
CA LEU A 68 -17.38 -4.99 -1.53
C LEU A 68 -17.53 -6.50 -1.71
N SER A 69 -17.86 -6.92 -2.92
CA SER A 69 -17.97 -8.34 -3.29
C SER A 69 -16.62 -8.85 -3.79
N SER A 70 -16.45 -10.18 -3.88
CA SER A 70 -15.24 -10.78 -4.46
C SER A 70 -14.93 -10.28 -5.89
N ASN A 71 -15.95 -9.90 -6.65
CA ASN A 71 -15.81 -9.36 -8.01
C ASN A 71 -15.28 -7.91 -8.04
N SER A 72 -15.23 -7.23 -6.88
CA SER A 72 -14.70 -5.86 -6.76
C SER A 72 -13.17 -5.82 -6.80
N LEU A 73 -12.50 -6.94 -6.48
CA LEU A 73 -11.05 -7.08 -6.63
C LEU A 73 -10.73 -7.65 -8.01
N VAL A 74 -10.37 -6.76 -8.93
CA VAL A 74 -10.08 -7.12 -10.32
C VAL A 74 -8.63 -7.56 -10.55
N SER A 75 -7.68 -7.05 -9.76
CA SER A 75 -6.27 -7.38 -9.86
C SER A 75 -5.51 -6.99 -8.58
N SER A 76 -4.33 -7.60 -8.38
CA SER A 76 -3.42 -7.30 -7.28
C SER A 76 -1.97 -7.48 -7.70
N SER A 77 -1.07 -6.70 -7.08
CA SER A 77 0.37 -6.89 -7.17
C SER A 77 0.97 -6.65 -5.78
N PRO A 78 1.65 -7.63 -5.16
CA PRO A 78 1.88 -8.99 -5.64
C PRO A 78 0.56 -9.75 -5.89
N SER A 79 0.59 -10.74 -6.78
CA SER A 79 -0.59 -11.56 -7.10
C SER A 79 -1.01 -12.47 -5.94
N GLY A 80 -2.21 -13.04 -6.02
CA GLY A 80 -2.71 -13.99 -5.02
C GLY A 80 -3.53 -13.34 -3.90
N ALA A 81 -3.86 -12.06 -4.02
CA ALA A 81 -4.78 -11.41 -3.09
C ALA A 81 -6.20 -11.94 -3.23
N SER A 82 -6.96 -11.92 -2.14
CA SER A 82 -8.40 -12.21 -2.13
C SER A 82 -9.14 -11.21 -1.26
N LEU A 83 -10.42 -10.96 -1.57
CA LEU A 83 -11.32 -10.24 -0.65
C LEU A 83 -11.92 -11.21 0.35
N GLY A 84 -11.86 -10.85 1.62
CA GLY A 84 -12.46 -11.65 2.68
C GLY A 84 -12.14 -11.13 4.07
N GLN A 85 -12.65 -11.84 5.05
CA GLN A 85 -12.32 -11.58 6.45
C GLN A 85 -10.97 -12.23 6.78
N ASP A 86 -10.07 -11.44 7.35
CA ASP A 86 -8.87 -11.94 7.99
C ASP A 86 -9.25 -12.70 9.27
N GLY A 87 -8.86 -13.97 9.35
CA GLY A 87 -9.20 -14.84 10.48
C GLY A 87 -8.47 -14.48 11.78
N SER A 88 -7.35 -13.77 11.70
CA SER A 88 -6.57 -13.37 12.88
C SER A 88 -7.02 -12.05 13.48
N THR A 89 -7.41 -11.09 12.63
CA THR A 89 -7.80 -9.74 13.09
C THR A 89 -9.31 -9.48 13.03
N GLY A 90 -10.05 -10.29 12.28
CA GLY A 90 -11.47 -10.06 12.00
C GLY A 90 -11.75 -8.94 11.00
N ILE A 91 -10.70 -8.29 10.45
CA ILE A 91 -10.83 -7.19 9.49
C ILE A 91 -11.26 -7.75 8.14
N TYR A 92 -12.32 -7.16 7.55
CA TYR A 92 -12.67 -7.42 6.16
C TYR A 92 -11.79 -6.59 5.24
N GLY A 93 -11.17 -7.23 4.26
CA GLY A 93 -10.10 -6.59 3.52
C GLY A 93 -9.66 -7.32 2.26
N VAL A 94 -8.80 -6.66 1.49
CA VAL A 94 -7.94 -7.33 0.52
C VAL A 94 -6.80 -7.97 1.30
N LYS A 95 -6.69 -9.30 1.26
CA LYS A 95 -5.71 -10.06 2.04
C LYS A 95 -4.74 -10.85 1.17
N TRP A 96 -3.50 -10.95 1.65
CA TRP A 96 -2.43 -11.77 1.11
C TRP A 96 -1.97 -12.76 2.18
N ASP A 97 -2.07 -14.05 1.84
CA ASP A 97 -1.61 -15.17 2.65
C ASP A 97 -0.46 -15.87 1.89
N PRO A 98 0.78 -15.34 1.95
CA PRO A 98 1.90 -15.97 1.26
C PRO A 98 2.12 -17.41 1.78
N PRO A 99 2.52 -18.36 0.91
CA PRO A 99 2.87 -19.70 1.35
C PRO A 99 3.99 -19.62 2.40
N ARG A 100 3.83 -20.38 3.49
CA ARG A 100 4.82 -20.49 4.58
C ARG A 100 6.06 -21.25 4.15
#